data_AF-R5BSN8-F1
#
_entry.id   AF-R5BSN8-F1
#
_cell.length_a   1.000
_cell.length_b   1.000
_cell.length_c   1.000
_cell.angle_alpha   90.00
_cell.angle_beta   90.00
_cell.angle_gamma   90.00
#
_symmetry.space_group_name_H-M   'P 1'
#
loop_
_entity.id
_entity.type
_entity.pdbx_description
1 polymer ?
#
loop_
_entity_poly.entity_id
_entity_poly.type
_entity_poly.pdbx_seq_one_letter_code
_entity_poly.pdbx_strand_id
1 'polypeptide(L)'
;MSDLGNKAIFSKNLKFYMNLYNKTRNDVAKALGVSYTTFASWENGTNYPRIDKIEMLANYFKVSKADLIENKYKGQEGYYDNPDAAEYAEMVRTNPEMKLLFSAAKDISKESMKKTYEYIKFLKSQEKGSND
;
A
#
# COMPACT_ATOMS: atom_id res chain seq x y z
N MET A 1 14.88 -14.52 -10.57
CA MET A 1 13.51 -14.36 -10.02
C MET A 1 12.58 -15.15 -10.92
N SER A 2 11.76 -16.07 -10.39
CA SER A 2 10.76 -16.78 -11.20
C SER A 2 9.64 -15.81 -11.63
N ASP A 3 8.97 -16.10 -12.74
CA ASP A 3 7.83 -15.31 -13.26
C ASP A 3 6.73 -15.10 -12.20
N LEU A 4 6.54 -16.09 -11.32
CA LEU A 4 5.62 -16.03 -10.18
C LEU A 4 6.00 -14.93 -9.17
N GLY A 5 7.29 -14.74 -8.89
CA GLY A 5 7.76 -13.71 -7.96
C GLY A 5 7.47 -12.30 -8.47
N ASN A 6 7.66 -12.07 -9.77
CA ASN A 6 7.43 -10.76 -10.38
C ASN A 6 5.95 -10.35 -10.33
N LYS A 7 5.02 -11.30 -10.56
CA LYS A 7 3.57 -11.07 -10.45
C LYS A 7 3.15 -10.69 -9.03
N ALA A 8 3.66 -11.40 -8.03
CA ALA A 8 3.36 -11.11 -6.63
C ALA A 8 3.86 -9.72 -6.22
N ILE A 9 5.09 -9.35 -6.62
CA ILE A 9 5.66 -8.02 -6.36
C ILE A 9 4.79 -6.94 -7.00
N PHE A 10 4.45 -7.09 -8.28
CA PHE A 10 3.64 -6.11 -8.99
C PHE A 10 2.25 -5.95 -8.37
N SER A 11 1.57 -7.06 -8.07
CA SER A 11 0.25 -7.06 -7.40
C SER A 11 0.29 -6.31 -6.07
N LYS A 12 1.31 -6.59 -5.24
CA LYS A 12 1.51 -5.92 -3.95
C LYS A 12 1.72 -4.41 -4.13
N ASN A 13 2.62 -4.01 -5.02
CA ASN A 13 2.93 -2.62 -5.28
C ASN A 13 1.72 -1.85 -5.85
N LEU A 14 0.95 -2.48 -6.76
CA LEU A 14 -0.27 -1.88 -7.31
C LEU A 14 -1.31 -1.62 -6.22
N LYS A 15 -1.56 -2.60 -5.34
CA LYS A 15 -2.47 -2.43 -4.19
C LYS A 15 -2.03 -1.31 -3.26
N PHE A 16 -0.73 -1.22 -2.99
CA PHE A 16 -0.17 -0.15 -2.17
C PHE A 16 -0.54 1.24 -2.73
N TYR A 17 -0.31 1.49 -4.02
CA TYR A 17 -0.63 2.79 -4.63
C TYR A 17 -2.14 3.04 -4.73
N MET A 18 -2.94 2.00 -4.99
CA MET A 18 -4.40 2.13 -4.94
C MET A 18 -4.87 2.60 -3.57
N ASN A 19 -4.36 2.01 -2.49
CA ASN A 19 -4.68 2.42 -1.13
C ASN A 19 -4.17 3.82 -0.81
N LEU A 20 -2.92 4.12 -1.17
CA LEU A 20 -2.29 5.43 -0.93
C LEU A 20 -3.09 6.58 -1.57
N TYR A 21 -3.65 6.35 -2.76
CA TYR A 21 -4.43 7.35 -3.49
C TYR A 21 -5.95 7.18 -3.35
N ASN A 22 -6.39 6.30 -2.44
CA ASN A 22 -7.79 5.98 -2.18
C ASN A 22 -8.59 5.68 -3.47
N LYS A 23 -8.07 4.78 -4.31
CA LYS A 23 -8.66 4.38 -5.58
C LYS A 23 -9.19 2.96 -5.53
N THR A 24 -10.41 2.78 -6.01
CA THR A 24 -10.98 1.45 -6.26
C THR A 24 -10.52 0.92 -7.61
N ARG A 25 -10.67 -0.40 -7.82
CA ARG A 25 -10.48 -1.04 -9.14
C ARG A 25 -11.25 -0.33 -10.25
N ASN A 26 -12.50 0.03 -9.97
CA ASN A 26 -13.38 0.70 -10.94
C ASN A 26 -12.84 2.07 -11.33
N ASP A 27 -12.32 2.83 -10.37
CA ASP A 27 -11.77 4.17 -10.64
C ASP A 27 -10.58 4.10 -11.59
N VAL A 28 -9.64 3.20 -11.31
CA VAL A 28 -8.41 3.08 -12.11
C VAL A 28 -8.71 2.45 -13.47
N ALA A 29 -9.51 1.38 -13.51
CA ALA A 29 -9.89 0.72 -14.76
C ALA A 29 -10.60 1.70 -15.71
N LYS A 30 -11.56 2.48 -15.19
CA LYS A 30 -12.29 3.49 -15.96
C LYS A 30 -11.37 4.62 -16.43
N ALA A 31 -10.50 5.13 -15.56
CA ALA A 31 -9.58 6.21 -15.91
C ALA A 31 -8.57 5.81 -16.99
N LEU A 32 -8.16 4.53 -17.02
CA LEU A 32 -7.18 4.01 -17.97
C LEU A 32 -7.80 3.40 -19.24
N GLY A 33 -9.14 3.32 -19.33
CA GLY A 33 -9.80 2.64 -20.43
C GLY A 33 -9.51 1.14 -20.49
N VAL A 34 -9.26 0.51 -19.35
CA VAL A 34 -8.99 -0.93 -19.21
C VAL A 34 -10.24 -1.62 -18.67
N SER A 35 -10.52 -2.85 -19.10
CA SER A 35 -11.65 -3.60 -18.54
C SER A 35 -11.43 -3.91 -17.06
N TYR A 36 -12.52 -3.95 -16.30
CA TYR A 36 -12.47 -4.30 -14.87
C TYR A 36 -11.80 -5.65 -14.63
N THR A 37 -12.12 -6.66 -15.44
CA THR A 37 -11.58 -8.02 -15.31
C THR A 37 -10.08 -8.07 -15.58
N THR A 38 -9.59 -7.32 -16.58
CA THR A 38 -8.16 -7.20 -16.86
C THR A 38 -7.44 -6.52 -15.70
N PHE A 39 -7.95 -5.40 -15.19
CA PHE A 39 -7.33 -4.72 -14.05
C PHE A 39 -7.32 -5.60 -12.80
N ALA A 40 -8.44 -6.27 -12.49
CA ALA A 40 -8.54 -7.19 -11.36
C ALA A 40 -7.55 -8.36 -11.48
N SER A 41 -7.27 -8.84 -12.70
CA SER A 41 -6.26 -9.90 -12.92
C SER A 41 -4.84 -9.43 -12.59
N TRP A 42 -4.52 -8.17 -12.84
CA TRP A 42 -3.22 -7.58 -12.48
C TRP A 42 -3.12 -7.35 -10.97
N GLU A 43 -4.16 -6.80 -10.36
CA GLU A 43 -4.19 -6.57 -8.91
C GLU A 43 -4.16 -7.90 -8.13
N ASN A 44 -4.79 -8.96 -8.61
CA ASN A 44 -4.73 -10.28 -7.99
C ASN A 44 -3.44 -11.06 -8.33
N GLY A 45 -2.59 -10.54 -9.22
CA GLY A 45 -1.35 -11.19 -9.63
C GLY A 45 -1.55 -12.45 -10.50
N THR A 46 -2.74 -12.67 -11.05
CA THR A 46 -3.00 -13.81 -11.94
C THR A 46 -2.38 -13.59 -13.32
N ASN A 47 -2.46 -12.36 -13.82
CA ASN A 47 -1.81 -11.93 -15.06
C ASN A 47 -0.81 -10.81 -14.79
N TYR A 48 0.25 -10.76 -15.61
CA TYR A 48 1.20 -9.67 -15.58
C TYR A 48 0.91 -8.64 -16.69
N PRO A 49 0.80 -7.35 -16.39
CA PRO A 49 0.61 -6.33 -17.42
C PRO A 49 1.85 -6.21 -18.33
N ARG A 50 1.62 -5.86 -19.59
CA ARG A 50 2.69 -5.50 -20.52
C ARG A 50 3.28 -4.13 -20.17
N ILE A 51 4.47 -3.84 -20.70
CA ILE A 51 5.23 -2.63 -20.37
C ILE A 51 4.46 -1.33 -20.64
N ASP A 52 3.65 -1.28 -21.70
CA ASP A 52 2.78 -0.14 -22.01
C ASP A 52 1.74 0.10 -20.91
N LYS A 53 1.16 -0.97 -20.36
CA LYS A 53 0.20 -0.87 -19.25
C LYS A 53 0.86 -0.51 -17.93
N ILE A 54 2.07 -1.01 -17.68
CA ILE A 54 2.89 -0.60 -16.53
C ILE A 54 3.19 0.90 -16.62
N GLU A 55 3.54 1.40 -17.80
CA GLU A 55 3.77 2.83 -18.02
C GLU A 55 2.51 3.68 -17.83
N MET A 56 1.36 3.23 -18.34
CA MET A 56 0.08 3.89 -18.10
C MET A 56 -0.25 4.00 -16.60
N LEU A 57 -0.04 2.92 -15.84
CA LEU A 57 -0.25 2.91 -14.39
C LEU A 57 0.73 3.83 -13.66
N ALA A 58 2.00 3.79 -14.03
CA ALA A 58 3.04 4.65 -13.47
C ALA A 58 2.69 6.14 -13.65
N ASN A 59 2.26 6.51 -14.86
CA ASN A 59 1.82 7.87 -15.17
C ASN A 59 0.57 8.27 -14.38
N TYR A 60 -0.42 7.37 -14.26
CA TYR A 60 -1.64 7.63 -13.49
C TYR A 60 -1.36 7.90 -12.01
N PHE A 61 -0.51 7.07 -11.38
CA PHE A 61 -0.14 7.22 -9.98
C PHE A 61 1.01 8.22 -9.76
N LYS A 62 1.56 8.82 -10.84
CA LYS A 62 2.71 9.73 -10.82
C LYS A 62 3.94 9.12 -10.12
N VAL A 63 4.23 7.86 -10.44
CA VAL A 63 5.38 7.09 -9.93
C VAL A 63 6.24 6.60 -11.08
N SER A 64 7.42 6.05 -10.78
CA SER A 64 8.26 5.41 -11.80
C SER A 64 7.75 4.00 -12.14
N LYS A 65 8.18 3.44 -13.29
CA LYS A 65 7.90 2.03 -13.60
C LYS A 65 8.54 1.08 -12.58
N ALA A 66 9.74 1.41 -12.10
CA ALA A 66 10.46 0.67 -11.06
C ALA A 66 9.63 0.54 -9.78
N ASP A 67 8.90 1.59 -9.41
CA ASP A 67 8.02 1.59 -8.25
C ASP A 67 6.92 0.52 -8.30
N LEU A 68 6.52 0.09 -9.50
CA LEU A 68 5.52 -0.95 -9.71
C LEU A 68 6.13 -2.34 -9.82
N ILE A 69 7.34 -2.48 -10.39
CA ILE A 69 7.90 -3.79 -10.75
C ILE A 69 9.01 -4.30 -9.82
N GLU A 70 9.70 -3.40 -9.11
CA GLU A 70 10.84 -3.78 -8.29
C GLU A 70 10.41 -4.21 -6.89
N ASN A 71 11.15 -5.19 -6.36
CA ASN A 71 11.00 -5.61 -4.98
C ASN A 71 11.72 -4.61 -4.06
N LYS A 72 10.99 -3.64 -3.52
CA LYS A 72 11.50 -2.71 -2.51
C LYS A 72 11.82 -3.39 -1.16
N TYR A 73 11.36 -4.62 -0.96
CA TYR A 73 11.50 -5.40 0.27
C TYR A 73 12.73 -6.31 0.28
N LYS A 74 13.56 -6.30 -0.78
CA LYS A 74 14.72 -7.18 -0.92
C LYS A 74 15.85 -6.96 0.11
N GLY A 75 15.71 -5.98 1.00
CA GLY A 75 16.66 -5.70 2.09
C GLY A 75 16.16 -6.05 3.50
N GLN A 76 15.00 -6.70 3.65
CA GLN A 76 14.40 -7.00 4.96
C GLN A 76 14.10 -8.49 5.20
N GLU A 77 14.66 -9.40 4.40
CA GLU A 77 14.66 -10.82 4.78
C GLU A 77 15.46 -10.97 6.09
N GLY A 78 14.76 -11.17 7.21
CA GLY A 78 15.35 -11.47 8.53
C GLY A 78 15.32 -10.35 9.59
N TYR A 79 14.73 -9.17 9.33
CA TYR A 79 14.61 -8.12 10.36
C TYR A 79 13.30 -8.19 11.16
N TYR A 80 12.24 -8.72 10.54
CA TYR A 80 10.94 -8.93 11.17
C TYR A 80 10.47 -10.37 10.92
N ASP A 81 10.13 -11.09 11.99
CA ASP A 81 9.53 -12.44 11.90
C ASP A 81 8.04 -12.40 11.52
N ASN A 82 7.43 -11.22 11.62
CA ASN A 82 6.02 -10.99 11.33
C ASN A 82 5.85 -10.25 9.99
N PRO A 83 5.21 -10.86 8.97
CA PRO A 83 4.90 -10.22 7.69
C PRO A 83 4.10 -8.91 7.82
N ASP A 84 3.20 -8.82 8.79
CA ASP A 84 2.42 -7.61 9.04
C ASP A 84 3.34 -6.47 9.50
N ALA A 85 4.31 -6.77 10.38
CA ALA A 85 5.25 -5.77 10.86
C ALA A 85 6.12 -5.20 9.73
N ALA A 86 6.50 -6.02 8.75
CA ALA A 86 7.23 -5.57 7.57
C ALA A 86 6.37 -4.66 6.67
N GLU A 87 5.07 -4.95 6.53
CA GLU A 87 4.14 -4.08 5.80
C GLU A 87 3.94 -2.73 6.51
N TYR A 88 3.75 -2.73 7.83
CA TYR A 88 3.64 -1.51 8.63
C TYR A 88 4.93 -0.67 8.61
N ALA A 89 6.10 -1.31 8.72
CA ALA A 89 7.38 -0.63 8.64
C ALA A 89 7.55 0.09 7.29
N GLU A 90 7.12 -0.55 6.19
CA GLU A 90 7.13 0.07 4.87
C GLU A 90 6.14 1.24 4.77
N MET A 91 4.93 1.08 5.31
CA MET A 91 3.94 2.16 5.33
C MET A 91 4.48 3.39 6.06
N VAL A 92 5.10 3.20 7.23
CA VAL A 92 5.73 4.28 8.01
C VAL A 92 6.92 4.88 7.26
N ARG A 93 7.72 4.07 6.55
CA ARG A 93 8.89 4.55 5.80
C ARG A 93 8.50 5.41 4.60
N THR A 94 7.45 5.01 3.88
CA THR A 94 7.07 5.57 2.57
C THR A 94 6.03 6.70 2.68
N ASN A 95 5.25 6.75 3.75
CA ASN A 95 4.28 7.82 3.99
C ASN A 95 4.90 8.91 4.89
N PRO A 96 5.13 10.14 4.37
CA PRO A 96 5.74 11.23 5.15
C PRO A 96 4.97 11.61 6.42
N GLU A 97 3.63 11.57 6.39
CA GLU A 97 2.79 11.87 7.56
C GLU A 97 2.93 10.79 8.63
N MET A 98 2.89 9.52 8.23
CA MET A 98 3.10 8.40 9.16
C MET A 98 4.51 8.41 9.74
N LYS A 99 5.52 8.78 8.93
CA LYS A 99 6.90 8.95 9.39
C LYS A 99 7.00 10.06 10.44
N LEU A 100 6.33 11.18 10.23
CA LEU A 100 6.27 12.28 11.18
C LEU A 100 5.58 11.85 12.49
N LEU A 101 4.43 11.17 12.40
CA LEU A 101 3.73 10.62 13.57
C LEU A 101 4.60 9.65 14.37
N PHE A 102 5.30 8.73 13.69
CA PHE A 102 6.21 7.79 14.34
C PHE A 102 7.40 8.51 15.00
N SER A 103 7.96 9.52 14.34
CA SER A 103 9.04 10.33 14.92
C SER A 103 8.60 11.07 16.17
N ALA A 104 7.38 11.62 16.18
CA ALA A 104 6.80 12.28 17.35
C ALA A 104 6.51 11.29 18.49
N ALA A 105 6.16 10.05 18.15
CA ALA A 105 5.90 8.99 19.11
C ALA A 105 7.17 8.42 19.80
N LYS A 106 8.37 8.67 19.26
CA LYS A 106 9.63 8.10 19.77
C LYS A 106 9.89 8.46 21.24
N ASP A 107 9.49 9.65 21.66
CA ASP A 107 9.79 10.21 22.99
C ASP A 107 8.55 10.28 23.90
N ILE A 108 7.47 9.54 23.57
CA ILE A 108 6.24 9.55 24.39
C ILE A 108 6.27 8.45 25.46
N SER A 109 5.68 8.74 26.63
CA SER A 109 5.55 7.76 27.69
C SER A 109 4.61 6.61 27.32
N LYS A 110 4.77 5.44 27.95
CA LYS A 110 3.86 4.29 27.80
C LYS A 110 2.40 4.65 28.14
N GLU A 111 2.19 5.51 29.13
CA GLU A 111 0.86 5.96 29.51
C GLU A 111 0.26 6.87 28.43
N SER A 112 1.03 7.81 27.89
CA SER A 112 0.62 8.65 26.77
C SER A 112 0.31 7.81 25.53
N MET A 113 1.14 6.83 25.21
CA MET A 113 0.91 5.88 24.11
C MET A 113 -0.43 5.14 24.29
N LYS A 114 -0.72 4.68 25.51
CA LYS A 114 -2.01 4.03 25.81
C LYS A 114 -3.18 4.99 25.63
N LYS A 115 -3.07 6.23 26.10
CA LYS A 115 -4.10 7.27 25.90
C LYS A 115 -4.33 7.56 24.41
N THR A 116 -3.25 7.67 23.63
CA THR A 116 -3.31 7.84 22.18
C THR A 116 -4.02 6.66 21.51
N TYR A 117 -3.69 5.42 21.90
CA TYR A 117 -4.36 4.22 21.38
C TYR A 117 -5.87 4.23 21.66
N GLU A 118 -6.27 4.52 22.91
CA GLU A 118 -7.69 4.60 23.28
C GLU A 118 -8.41 5.73 22.52
N TYR A 119 -7.75 6.87 22.31
CA TYR A 119 -8.31 7.97 21.54
C TYR A 119 -8.51 7.60 20.07
N ILE A 120 -7.52 6.95 19.42
CA ILE A 120 -7.67 6.44 18.04
C ILE A 120 -8.82 5.42 17.97
N LYS A 121 -8.94 4.53 18.96
CA LYS A 121 -10.04 3.56 19.03
C LYS A 121 -11.39 4.25 19.17
N PHE A 122 -11.46 5.31 19.98
CA PHE A 122 -12.64 6.15 20.11
C PHE A 122 -13.01 6.82 18.78
N LEU A 123 -12.08 7.48 18.09
CA LEU A 123 -12.34 8.10 16.79
C LEU A 123 -12.89 7.09 15.77
N LYS A 124 -12.28 5.89 15.70
CA LYS A 124 -12.75 4.79 14.85
C LYS A 124 -14.18 4.35 15.19
N SER A 125 -14.59 4.45 16.46
CA SER A 125 -15.96 4.11 16.87
C SER A 125 -16.98 5.17 16.42
N GLN A 126 -16.58 6.45 16.38
CA GLN A 126 -17.44 7.54 15.91
C GLN A 126 -17.67 7.46 14.40
N GLU A 127 -16.63 7.17 13.62
CA GLU A 127 -16.73 7.02 12.16
C GLU A 127 -17.58 5.83 11.72
N LYS A 128 -17.64 4.77 12.53
CA LYS A 128 -18.52 3.62 12.29
C LYS A 128 -19.98 3.88 12.64
N GLY A 129 -20.26 4.80 13.56
CA GLY A 129 -21.63 5.15 13.99
C GLY A 129 -22.31 6.22 13.14
N SER A 130 -21.61 6.82 12.16
CA SER A 130 -22.17 7.82 11.23
C SER A 130 -22.61 7.26 9.87
N ASN A 131 -22.60 5.93 9.72
CA ASN A 131 -23.02 5.22 8.50
C ASN A 131 -24.30 4.37 8.69
N ASP A 132 -25.05 4.58 9.78
CA ASP A 132 -26.41 4.06 9.99
C ASP A 132 -27.45 5.19 9.91
#